data_AF-A0A0T8EAC7-F1
#
_entry.id   AF-A0A0T8EAC7-F1
#
_cell.length_a   1.000
_cell.length_b   1.000
_cell.length_c   1.000
_cell.angle_alpha   90.00
_cell.angle_beta   90.00
_cell.angle_gamma   90.00
#
_symmetry.space_group_name_H-M   'P 1'
#
loop_
_entity.id
_entity.type
_entity.pdbx_description
1 polymer ?
#
loop_
_entity_poly.entity_id
_entity_poly.type
_entity_poly.pdbx_seq_one_letter_code
_entity_poly.pdbx_strand_id
1 'polypeptide(L)'
;MQCARISLYEFIGDIFYSKITSCCIVAKDLSKNTMKLDVIFFEDRNKRSEVLGLRRDKSGVFKPVTLHFTSAKKYAKVRKTDVKEMKWL
;
A
#
# COMPACT_ATOMS: atom_id res chain seq x y z
N MET A 1 -6.24 23.01 10.22
CA MET A 1 -6.80 21.64 10.27
C MET A 1 -6.67 21.05 8.87
N GLN A 2 -5.65 20.22 8.60
CA GLN A 2 -5.52 19.57 7.28
C GLN A 2 -6.56 18.45 7.16
N CYS A 3 -7.17 18.33 5.98
CA CYS A 3 -8.14 17.27 5.70
C CYS A 3 -7.43 15.91 5.74
N ALA A 4 -7.91 14.97 6.56
CA ALA A 4 -7.27 13.67 6.75
C ALA A 4 -7.06 12.89 5.44
N ARG A 5 -7.85 13.14 4.40
CA ARG A 5 -7.64 12.50 3.08
C ARG A 5 -6.45 13.07 2.30
N ILE A 6 -6.17 14.37 2.46
CA ILE A 6 -5.07 15.03 1.75
C ILE A 6 -3.72 14.54 2.31
N SER A 7 -3.63 14.26 3.62
CA SER A 7 -2.39 13.73 4.21
C SER A 7 -1.98 12.35 3.69
N LEU A 8 -2.91 11.56 3.14
CA LEU A 8 -2.59 10.27 2.52
C LEU A 8 -1.77 10.40 1.23
N TYR A 9 -1.72 11.58 0.60
CA TYR A 9 -0.89 11.79 -0.58
C TYR A 9 0.59 11.87 -0.24
N GLU A 10 0.95 12.28 0.98
CA GLU A 10 2.33 12.22 1.46
C GLU A 10 2.84 10.76 1.47
N PHE A 11 1.99 9.81 1.86
CA PHE A 11 2.29 8.38 1.85
C PHE A 11 2.64 7.84 0.45
N ILE A 12 2.02 8.38 -0.61
CA ILE A 12 2.38 8.03 -1.99
C ILE A 12 3.84 8.46 -2.26
N GLY A 13 4.20 9.67 -1.83
CA GLY A 13 5.57 10.18 -1.92
C GLY A 13 6.55 9.32 -1.13
N ASP A 14 6.17 8.89 0.08
CA ASP A 14 7.00 8.04 0.94
C ASP A 14 7.34 6.69 0.29
N ILE A 15 6.38 6.07 -0.41
CA ILE A 15 6.58 4.80 -1.11
C ILE A 15 7.45 4.98 -2.36
N PHE A 16 7.10 5.96 -3.20
CA PHE A 16 7.54 6.00 -4.59
C PHE A 16 8.70 6.94 -4.87
N TYR A 17 8.81 8.01 -4.09
CA TYR A 17 9.84 9.04 -4.25
C TYR A 17 10.91 8.89 -3.18
N SER A 18 10.52 8.99 -1.91
CA SER A 18 11.44 8.93 -0.77
C SER A 18 11.90 7.49 -0.47
N LYS A 19 11.14 6.48 -0.91
CA LYS A 19 11.37 5.04 -0.68
C LYS A 19 11.54 4.69 0.81
N ILE A 20 10.85 5.42 1.68
CA ILE A 20 10.82 5.19 3.13
C ILE A 20 10.06 3.88 3.42
N THR A 21 8.92 3.69 2.75
CA THR A 21 8.15 2.45 2.84
C THR A 21 8.70 1.42 1.84
N SER A 22 9.55 0.52 2.32
CA SER A 22 10.24 -0.48 1.48
C SER A 22 9.58 -1.87 1.47
N CYS A 23 8.48 -2.05 2.20
CA CYS A 23 7.78 -3.34 2.31
C CYS A 23 6.36 -3.26 1.76
N CYS A 24 5.90 -4.37 1.18
CA CYS A 24 4.53 -4.51 0.70
C CYS A 24 3.95 -5.88 1.05
N ILE A 25 2.65 -6.02 0.85
CA ILE A 25 1.94 -7.29 0.90
C ILE A 25 1.54 -7.66 -0.52
N VAL A 26 1.79 -8.89 -0.92
CA VAL A 26 1.35 -9.41 -2.22
C VAL A 26 0.07 -10.21 -2.08
N ALA A 27 -0.73 -10.29 -3.15
CA ALA A 27 -2.06 -10.90 -3.12
C ALA A 27 -2.13 -12.30 -2.47
N LYS A 28 -1.12 -13.15 -2.72
CA LYS A 28 -1.06 -14.52 -2.19
C LYS A 28 -0.97 -14.58 -0.66
N ASP A 29 -0.51 -13.51 -0.01
CA ASP A 29 -0.34 -13.45 1.44
C ASP A 29 -1.59 -12.89 2.14
N LEU A 30 -2.59 -12.40 1.39
CA LEU A 30 -3.84 -11.88 1.93
C LEU A 30 -4.84 -13.02 2.20
N SER A 31 -5.38 -13.07 3.40
CA SER A 31 -6.47 -14.00 3.74
C SER A 31 -7.80 -13.65 3.05
N LYS A 32 -8.04 -12.36 2.78
CA LYS A 32 -9.20 -11.85 2.05
C LYS A 32 -8.79 -10.70 1.15
N ASN A 33 -9.14 -10.77 -0.13
CA ASN A 33 -8.80 -9.77 -1.14
C ASN A 33 -10.03 -9.33 -1.94
N THR A 34 -11.00 -8.70 -1.27
CA THR A 34 -12.27 -8.26 -1.88
C THR A 34 -12.08 -7.19 -2.96
N MET A 35 -11.03 -6.39 -2.84
CA MET A 35 -10.71 -5.31 -3.77
C MET A 35 -9.89 -5.77 -4.99
N LYS A 36 -9.56 -7.06 -5.09
CA LYS A 36 -8.74 -7.65 -6.17
C LYS A 36 -7.43 -6.86 -6.36
N LEU A 37 -6.69 -6.66 -5.27
CA LEU A 37 -5.41 -5.95 -5.25
C LEU A 37 -4.28 -6.95 -5.44
N ASP A 38 -3.26 -6.57 -6.19
CA ASP A 38 -2.08 -7.40 -6.41
C ASP A 38 -0.96 -7.09 -5.41
N VAL A 39 -0.84 -5.82 -5.05
CA VAL A 39 0.16 -5.30 -4.11
C VAL A 39 -0.50 -4.29 -3.19
N ILE A 40 -0.13 -4.31 -1.91
CA ILE A 40 -0.57 -3.34 -0.91
C ILE A 40 0.67 -2.79 -0.21
N PHE A 41 0.85 -1.47 -0.28
CA PHE A 41 1.73 -0.74 0.61
C PHE A 41 0.92 -0.27 1.80
N PHE A 42 1.51 -0.37 2.98
CA PHE A 42 0.88 0.11 4.20
C PHE A 42 1.93 0.55 5.21
N GLU A 43 1.55 1.50 6.05
CA GLU A 43 2.38 1.96 7.16
C GLU A 43 1.51 2.23 8.37
N ASP A 44 1.90 1.66 9.51
CA ASP A 44 1.16 1.80 10.76
C ASP A 44 1.53 3.12 11.45
N ARG A 45 0.55 4.01 11.61
CA ARG A 45 0.66 5.25 12.38
C ARG A 45 -0.34 5.24 13.54
N ASN A 46 0.16 5.04 14.75
CA ASN A 46 -0.65 4.91 15.97
C ASN A 46 -1.69 3.77 15.86
N LYS A 47 -2.98 4.10 15.87
CA LYS A 47 -4.10 3.14 15.83
C LYS A 47 -4.61 2.85 14.40
N ARG A 48 -4.05 3.51 13.39
CA ARG A 48 -4.47 3.39 11.98
C ARG A 48 -3.28 3.01 11.10
N SER A 49 -3.55 2.40 9.97
CA SER A 49 -2.57 2.27 8.89
C SER A 49 -3.01 3.12 7.71
N GLU A 50 -2.05 3.78 7.10
CA GLU A 50 -2.17 4.32 5.74
C GLU A 50 -2.05 3.16 4.77
N VAL A 51 -2.88 3.11 3.73
CA VAL A 51 -2.94 1.97 2.79
C VAL A 51 -3.04 2.48 1.37
N LEU A 52 -2.12 2.04 0.53
CA LEU A 52 -2.16 2.18 -0.92
C LEU A 52 -2.25 0.80 -1.55
N GLY A 53 -3.36 0.52 -2.22
CA GLY A 53 -3.58 -0.73 -2.96
C GLY A 53 -3.38 -0.53 -4.45
N LEU A 54 -2.57 -1.39 -5.07
CA LEU A 54 -2.33 -1.43 -6.50
C LEU A 54 -2.92 -2.70 -7.12
N ARG A 55 -3.35 -2.59 -8.38
CA ARG A 55 -3.74 -3.74 -9.21
C ARG A 55 -2.89 -3.77 -10.47
N ARG A 56 -2.50 -4.96 -10.88
CA ARG A 56 -1.80 -5.22 -12.13
C ARG A 56 -2.81 -5.25 -13.28
N ASP A 57 -2.55 -4.46 -14.32
CA ASP A 57 -3.32 -4.55 -15.55
C ASP A 57 -2.83 -5.70 -16.46
N LYS A 58 -3.47 -5.87 -17.63
CA LYS A 58 -3.13 -6.94 -18.57
C LYS A 58 -1.72 -6.82 -19.17
N SER A 59 -1.15 -5.61 -19.16
CA SER A 59 0.22 -5.35 -19.63
C SER A 59 1.29 -5.61 -18.56
N GLY A 60 0.88 -5.97 -17.35
CA GLY A 60 1.78 -6.21 -16.23
C GLY A 60 2.09 -4.97 -15.39
N VAL A 61 1.45 -3.84 -15.67
CA VAL A 61 1.71 -2.56 -15.01
C VAL A 61 0.82 -2.41 -13.79
N PHE A 62 1.39 -1.97 -12.68
CA PHE A 62 0.63 -1.70 -11.47
C PHE A 62 -0.01 -0.31 -11.52
N LYS A 63 -1.31 -0.25 -11.23
CA LYS A 63 -2.11 0.99 -11.17
C LYS A 63 -2.70 1.16 -9.77
N PRO A 64 -2.70 2.37 -9.20
CA PRO A 64 -3.34 2.62 -7.91
C PRO A 64 -4.87 2.45 -8.02
N VAL A 65 -5.46 1.73 -7.08
CA VAL A 65 -6.89 1.43 -7.02
C VAL A 65 -7.54 1.97 -5.75
N THR A 66 -6.79 2.05 -4.65
CA THR A 66 -7.32 2.56 -3.39
C THR A 66 -6.26 3.25 -2.55
N LEU A 67 -6.68 4.33 -1.88
CA LEU A 67 -5.90 5.06 -0.89
C LEU A 67 -6.82 5.36 0.29
N HIS A 68 -6.56 4.77 1.45
CA HIS A 68 -7.43 4.94 2.63
C HIS A 68 -6.70 4.63 3.94
N PHE A 69 -7.34 5.00 5.05
CA PHE A 69 -6.93 4.49 6.36
C PHE A 69 -7.67 3.21 6.71
N THR A 70 -6.98 2.30 7.39
CA THR A 70 -7.58 1.14 8.05
C THR A 70 -7.11 1.06 9.51
N SER A 71 -7.59 0.07 10.28
CA SER A 71 -6.99 -0.27 11.57
C SER A 71 -5.61 -0.92 11.40
N ALA A 72 -4.65 -0.51 12.23
CA ALA A 72 -3.32 -1.13 12.34
C ALA A 72 -3.34 -2.66 12.53
N LYS A 73 -4.44 -3.19 13.09
CA LYS A 73 -4.60 -4.63 13.30
C LYS A 73 -4.86 -5.42 12.02
N LYS A 74 -5.30 -4.78 10.93
CA LYS A 74 -5.74 -5.47 9.71
C LYS A 74 -4.63 -6.29 9.06
N TYR A 75 -3.40 -5.76 9.06
CA TYR A 75 -2.25 -6.37 8.39
C TYR A 75 -1.13 -6.80 9.33
N ALA A 76 -1.30 -6.62 10.65
CA ALA A 76 -0.29 -6.92 11.66
C ALA A 76 0.31 -8.35 11.53
N LYS A 77 -0.53 -9.35 11.23
CA LYS A 77 -0.13 -10.78 11.12
C LYS A 77 0.09 -11.27 9.68
N VAL A 78 0.03 -10.38 8.68
CA VAL A 78 0.24 -10.76 7.27
C VAL A 78 1.74 -10.78 6.96
N ARG A 79 2.19 -11.68 6.09
CA ARG A 79 3.59 -11.69 5.62
C ARG A 79 3.87 -10.41 4.83
N LYS A 80 5.03 -9.81 5.07
CA LYS A 80 5.54 -8.65 4.33
C LYS A 80 6.66 -9.10 3.40
N THR A 81 6.75 -8.45 2.25
CA THR A 81 7.75 -8.69 1.21
C THR A 81 8.52 -7.41 0.97
N ASP A 82 9.84 -7.48 1.04
CA ASP A 82 10.71 -6.34 0.76
C ASP A 82 10.73 -6.03 -0.73
N VAL A 83 10.62 -4.75 -1.06
CA VAL A 83 10.73 -4.24 -2.43
C VAL A 83 12.18 -3.90 -2.70
N LYS A 84 12.81 -4.66 -3.61
CA LYS A 84 14.21 -4.44 -4.02
C LYS A 84 14.36 -3.33 -5.06
N GLU A 85 13.39 -3.21 -5.97
CA GLU A 85 13.44 -2.26 -7.07
C GLU A 85 12.02 -1.86 -7.49
N MET A 86 11.87 -0.61 -7.92
CA MET A 86 10.67 -0.10 -8.58
C MET A 86 11.09 0.61 -9.87
N LYS A 87 10.41 0.29 -10.97
CA LYS A 87 10.63 0.92 -12.28
C LYS A 87 9.36 1.67 -12.70
N TRP A 88 9.54 2.93 -13.07
CA TRP A 88 8.50 3.75 -13.68
C TRP A 88 8.53 3.54 -15.19
N LEU A 89 7.33 3.54 -15.79
CA LEU A 89 7.17 3.54 -17.24
C LEU A 89 6.97 4.98 -17.74
#